data_AF-A0A1G2FR97-F1
#
_entry.id   AF-A0A1G2FR97-F1
#
_cell.length_a   1.000
_cell.length_b   1.000
_cell.length_c   1.000
_cell.angle_alpha   90.00
_cell.angle_beta   90.00
_cell.angle_gamma   90.00
#
_symmetry.space_group_name_H-M   'P 1'
#
loop_
_entity.id
_entity.type
_entity.pdbx_description
1 polymer ?
#
loop_
_entity_poly.entity_id
_entity_poly.type
_entity_poly.pdbx_seq_one_letter_code
_entity_poly.pdbx_strand_id
1 'polypeptide(L)'
;MALEGKLDIAQIEWDERPALSVVMASDGYPGSYIKGFPISGINDAEKIGAFIFHAGTKKDEKGNTITDGGRVLGITALGNYLKEAREIAYTAVKKISWKGCFHRTDIGLEE
;
A
#
# COMPACT_ATOMS: atom_id res chain seq x y z
N MET A 1 12.22 11.19 -17.22
CA MET A 1 11.82 12.55 -16.76
C MET A 1 12.37 12.87 -15.36
N ALA A 2 11.91 12.25 -14.27
CA ALA A 2 12.43 12.51 -12.92
C ALA A 2 13.91 12.12 -12.74
N LEU A 3 14.28 10.90 -13.16
CA LEU A 3 15.67 10.42 -13.13
C LEU A 3 16.61 11.18 -14.10
N GLU A 4 16.04 11.96 -15.01
CA GLU A 4 16.78 12.77 -15.98
C GLU A 4 16.94 14.23 -15.51
N GLY A 5 16.43 14.59 -14.33
CA GLY A 5 16.49 15.97 -13.81
C GLY A 5 15.59 16.97 -14.54
N LYS A 6 14.58 16.50 -15.28
CA LYS A 6 13.68 17.33 -16.11
C LYS A 6 12.30 17.53 -15.48
N LEU A 7 12.21 17.56 -14.16
CA LEU A 7 10.92 17.65 -13.47
C LEU A 7 10.33 19.07 -13.54
N ASP A 8 11.20 20.08 -13.66
CA ASP A 8 10.87 21.50 -13.79
C ASP A 8 10.09 21.84 -15.08
N ILE A 9 10.27 21.04 -16.13
CA ILE A 9 9.59 21.21 -17.43
C ILE A 9 8.49 20.18 -17.69
N ALA A 10 8.14 19.37 -16.69
CA ALA A 10 7.09 18.37 -16.82
C ALA A 10 5.72 19.05 -16.92
N GLN A 11 4.92 18.66 -17.92
CA GLN A 11 3.49 18.96 -17.96
C GLN A 11 2.78 17.99 -17.02
N ILE A 12 2.11 18.50 -15.99
CA ILE A 12 1.38 17.69 -15.02
C ILE A 12 -0.09 17.70 -15.39
N GLU A 13 -0.62 16.52 -15.69
CA GLU A 13 -2.04 16.27 -15.85
C GLU A 13 -2.57 15.55 -14.60
N TRP A 14 -3.74 15.97 -14.13
CA TRP A 14 -4.37 15.40 -12.94
C TRP A 14 -5.53 14.50 -13.35
N ASP A 15 -5.62 13.34 -12.70
CA ASP A 15 -6.83 12.53 -12.74
C ASP A 15 -7.83 13.12 -11.74
N GLU A 16 -9.04 13.42 -12.18
CA GLU A 16 -10.10 13.99 -11.34
C GLU A 16 -10.60 13.02 -10.25
N ARG A 17 -10.29 11.72 -10.38
CA ARG A 17 -10.69 10.70 -9.40
C ARG A 17 -9.90 10.86 -8.10
N PRO A 18 -10.57 10.90 -6.93
CA PRO A 18 -9.87 10.82 -5.66
C PRO A 18 -9.11 9.50 -5.50
N ALA A 19 -7.93 9.60 -4.87
CA ALA A 19 -7.12 8.47 -4.44
C ALA A 19 -7.13 8.35 -2.91
N LEU A 20 -7.16 7.12 -2.39
CA LEU A 20 -6.98 6.84 -0.97
C LEU A 20 -5.94 5.73 -0.78
N SER A 21 -5.02 5.94 0.17
CA SER A 21 -3.96 4.98 0.48
C SER A 21 -4.00 4.55 1.94
N VAL A 22 -4.01 3.24 2.18
CA VAL A 22 -3.90 2.64 3.51
C VAL A 22 -2.51 2.03 3.67
N VAL A 23 -1.77 2.47 4.68
CA VAL A 23 -0.49 1.85 5.04
C VAL A 23 -0.74 0.62 5.89
N MET A 24 -0.17 -0.51 5.49
CA MET A 24 -0.09 -1.72 6.29
C MET A 24 1.32 -1.86 6.89
N ALA A 25 1.40 -2.08 8.20
CA ALA A 25 2.62 -2.03 9.00
C ALA A 25 2.88 -3.33 9.77
N SER A 26 4.15 -3.56 10.13
CA SER A 26 4.59 -4.68 10.98
C SER A 26 4.35 -4.37 12.44
N ASP A 27 3.82 -5.34 13.19
CA ASP A 27 3.60 -5.27 14.63
C ASP A 27 4.84 -4.77 15.38
N GLY A 28 4.61 -3.85 16.31
CA GLY A 28 5.63 -3.10 17.04
C GLY A 28 6.02 -1.75 16.43
N TYR A 29 5.67 -1.45 15.17
CA TYR A 29 5.88 -0.10 14.59
C TYR A 29 5.09 0.98 15.38
N PRO A 30 5.68 2.16 15.69
CA PRO A 30 6.98 2.68 15.23
C PRO A 30 8.21 2.28 16.06
N GLY A 31 8.05 1.44 17.08
CA GLY A 31 9.14 0.86 17.87
C GLY A 31 9.80 -0.35 17.20
N SER A 32 10.20 -1.34 18.00
CA SER A 32 10.88 -2.55 17.52
C SER A 32 9.91 -3.52 16.84
N TYR A 33 10.28 -4.01 15.66
CA TYR A 33 9.48 -4.97 14.88
C TYR A 33 10.37 -6.07 14.28
N ILE A 34 9.77 -7.23 14.00
CA ILE A 34 10.46 -8.38 13.39
C ILE A 34 10.28 -8.32 11.86
N LYS A 35 11.38 -8.57 11.14
CA LYS A 35 11.41 -8.67 9.67
C LYS A 35 11.35 -10.12 9.21
N GLY A 36 11.10 -10.33 7.93
CA GLY A 36 11.21 -11.63 7.27
C GLY A 36 9.92 -12.45 7.24
N PHE A 37 8.76 -11.85 7.53
CA PHE A 37 7.50 -12.56 7.41
C PHE A 37 7.03 -12.60 5.95
N PRO A 38 6.65 -13.78 5.42
CA PRO A 38 6.04 -13.88 4.10
C PRO A 38 4.76 -13.06 3.99
N ILE A 39 4.63 -12.34 2.89
CA ILE A 39 3.46 -11.54 2.56
C ILE A 39 2.64 -12.30 1.52
N SER A 40 1.37 -12.58 1.84
CA SER A 40 0.41 -13.23 0.93
C SER A 40 -0.65 -12.26 0.43
N GLY A 41 -1.28 -12.61 -0.69
CA GLY A 41 -2.51 -11.95 -1.18
C GLY A 41 -2.32 -10.67 -2.01
N ILE A 42 -1.08 -10.29 -2.34
CA ILE A 42 -0.78 -9.12 -3.18
C ILE A 42 -1.53 -9.20 -4.53
N ASN A 43 -1.38 -10.31 -5.26
CA ASN A 43 -2.03 -10.47 -6.57
C ASN A 43 -3.57 -10.44 -6.48
N ASP A 44 -4.15 -10.88 -5.37
CA ASP A 44 -5.60 -10.86 -5.19
C ASP A 44 -6.11 -9.47 -4.82
N ALA A 45 -5.30 -8.66 -4.12
CA ALA A 45 -5.55 -7.25 -3.89
C ALA A 45 -5.48 -6.43 -5.19
N GLU A 46 -4.53 -6.73 -6.07
CA GLU A 46 -4.42 -6.08 -7.39
C GLU A 46 -5.64 -6.38 -8.28
N LYS A 47 -6.18 -7.59 -8.25
CA LYS A 47 -7.40 -7.97 -8.98
C LYS A 47 -8.64 -7.19 -8.53
N ILE A 48 -8.64 -6.62 -7.32
CA ILE A 48 -9.71 -5.74 -6.82
C ILE A 48 -9.62 -4.32 -7.42
N GLY A 49 -8.50 -4.01 -8.10
CA GLY A 49 -8.25 -2.69 -8.69
C GLY A 49 -7.42 -1.77 -7.79
N ALA A 50 -6.77 -2.31 -6.75
CA ALA A 50 -5.84 -1.54 -5.92
C ALA A 50 -4.41 -1.59 -6.47
N PHE A 51 -3.71 -0.47 -6.39
CA PHE A 51 -2.27 -0.36 -6.61
C PHE A 51 -1.52 -0.69 -5.31
N ILE A 52 -0.61 -1.65 -5.36
CA ILE A 52 0.16 -2.11 -4.20
C ILE A 52 1.57 -1.51 -4.29
N PHE A 53 1.84 -0.51 -3.45
CA PHE A 53 3.15 0.11 -3.37
C PHE A 53 4.00 -0.58 -2.30
N HIS A 54 5.13 -1.13 -2.74
CA HIS A 54 6.12 -1.74 -1.86
C HIS A 54 6.94 -0.66 -1.15
N ALA A 55 6.96 -0.70 0.19
CA ALA A 55 7.84 0.12 1.02
C ALA A 55 8.90 -0.78 1.67
N GLY A 56 8.69 -1.20 2.93
CA GLY A 56 9.57 -2.11 3.65
C GLY A 56 9.37 -3.57 3.24
N THR A 57 9.73 -3.95 2.02
CA THR A 57 9.69 -5.35 1.54
C THR A 57 10.98 -5.74 0.84
N LYS A 58 11.29 -7.04 0.84
CA LYS A 58 12.35 -7.62 -0.01
C LYS A 58 11.94 -8.98 -0.56
N LYS A 59 12.75 -9.54 -1.45
CA LYS A 59 12.65 -10.94 -1.88
C LYS A 59 13.50 -11.83 -0.96
N ASP A 60 12.96 -12.98 -0.55
CA ASP A 60 13.75 -14.04 0.10
C ASP A 60 14.48 -14.90 -0.95
N GLU A 61 15.29 -15.86 -0.49
CA GLU A 61 16.05 -16.79 -1.35
C GLU A 61 15.16 -17.66 -2.26
N LYS A 62 13.87 -17.81 -1.91
CA LYS A 62 12.88 -18.58 -2.67
C LYS A 62 12.07 -17.68 -3.62
N GLY A 63 12.35 -16.38 -3.66
CA GLY A 63 11.64 -15.41 -4.49
C GLY A 63 10.32 -14.90 -3.90
N ASN A 64 9.99 -15.26 -2.65
CA ASN A 64 8.80 -14.75 -1.96
C ASN A 64 9.02 -13.30 -1.53
N THR A 65 7.95 -12.51 -1.55
CA THR A 65 7.97 -11.18 -0.94
C THR A 65 7.85 -11.33 0.58
N ILE A 66 8.78 -10.74 1.34
CA ILE A 66 8.81 -10.75 2.80
C ILE A 66 8.88 -9.32 3.37
N THR A 67 8.44 -9.15 4.62
CA THR A 67 8.57 -7.87 5.35
C THR A 67 10.04 -7.52 5.59
N ASP A 68 10.40 -6.23 5.43
CA ASP A 68 11.75 -5.72 5.66
C ASP A 68 11.77 -4.32 6.29
N GLY A 69 10.63 -3.81 6.75
CA GLY A 69 10.51 -2.51 7.41
C GLY A 69 9.26 -2.41 8.31
N GLY A 70 9.14 -1.26 8.99
CA GLY A 70 8.00 -0.98 9.86
C GLY A 70 6.73 -0.68 9.08
N ARG A 71 6.80 0.26 8.11
CA ARG A 71 5.77 0.45 7.07
C ARG A 71 6.10 -0.48 5.90
N VAL A 72 5.20 -1.40 5.57
CA VAL A 72 5.51 -2.51 4.67
C VAL A 72 4.90 -2.26 3.29
N LEU A 73 3.61 -1.99 3.22
CA LEU A 73 2.87 -1.76 1.97
C LEU A 73 1.99 -0.52 2.06
N GLY A 74 1.82 0.18 0.94
CA GLY A 74 0.77 1.18 0.73
C GLY A 74 -0.28 0.63 -0.24
N ILE A 75 -1.51 0.46 0.23
CA ILE A 75 -2.63 -0.07 -0.56
C ILE A 75 -3.44 1.12 -1.05
N THR A 76 -3.33 1.43 -2.33
CA THR A 76 -3.92 2.65 -2.90
C THR A 76 -4.99 2.30 -3.91
N ALA A 77 -6.13 2.97 -3.85
CA ALA A 77 -7.20 2.82 -4.84
C ALA A 77 -7.68 4.18 -5.32
N LEU A 78 -8.16 4.21 -6.56
CA LEU A 78 -8.90 5.31 -7.14
C LEU A 78 -10.40 4.97 -7.11
N GLY A 79 -11.24 5.98 -7.02
CA GLY A 79 -12.70 5.84 -7.14
C GLY A 79 -13.30 7.11 -7.75
N ASN A 80 -14.55 7.05 -8.19
CA ASN A 80 -15.26 8.24 -8.70
C ASN A 80 -15.57 9.24 -7.57
N TYR A 81 -15.54 8.79 -6.32
CA TYR A 81 -15.67 9.59 -5.11
C TYR A 81 -14.89 8.94 -3.96
N LEU A 82 -14.59 9.70 -2.90
CA LEU A 82 -13.69 9.27 -1.82
C LEU A 82 -14.15 7.97 -1.14
N LYS A 83 -15.47 7.81 -0.93
CA LYS A 83 -16.05 6.60 -0.34
C LYS A 83 -15.78 5.35 -1.18
N GLU A 84 -15.87 5.43 -2.51
CA GLU A 84 -15.57 4.30 -3.40
C GLU A 84 -14.07 3.94 -3.35
N ALA A 85 -13.19 4.94 -3.42
CA ALA A 85 -11.74 4.72 -3.29
C ALA A 85 -11.42 4.02 -1.95
N ARG A 86 -12.07 4.45 -0.87
CA ARG A 86 -11.95 3.83 0.46
C ARG A 86 -12.43 2.38 0.46
N GLU A 87 -13.60 2.09 -0.09
CA GLU A 87 -14.16 0.74 -0.15
C GLU A 87 -13.26 -0.23 -0.91
N ILE A 88 -12.72 0.19 -2.06
CA ILE A 88 -11.77 -0.60 -2.86
C ILE A 88 -10.49 -0.83 -2.07
N ALA A 89 -9.88 0.22 -1.50
CA ALA A 89 -8.65 0.10 -0.72
C ALA A 89 -8.81 -0.88 0.45
N TYR A 90 -9.87 -0.76 1.25
CA TYR A 90 -10.10 -1.66 2.39
C TYR A 90 -10.53 -3.07 1.99
N THR A 91 -11.16 -3.26 0.84
CA THR A 91 -11.44 -4.60 0.30
C THR A 91 -10.14 -5.29 -0.14
N ALA A 92 -9.21 -4.54 -0.73
CA ALA A 92 -7.87 -5.01 -1.09
C ALA A 92 -7.00 -5.31 0.14
N VAL A 93 -7.03 -4.45 1.17
CA VAL A 93 -6.34 -4.67 2.46
C VAL A 93 -6.72 -6.03 3.06
N LYS A 94 -8.00 -6.41 3.01
CA LYS A 94 -8.48 -7.71 3.54
C LYS A 94 -7.92 -8.93 2.81
N LYS A 95 -7.36 -8.78 1.61
CA LYS A 95 -6.71 -9.87 0.88
C LYS A 95 -5.28 -10.09 1.32
N ILE A 96 -4.62 -9.06 1.84
CA ILE A 96 -3.21 -9.09 2.18
C ILE A 96 -3.03 -9.48 3.63
N SER A 97 -2.07 -10.36 3.90
CA SER A 97 -1.75 -10.76 5.25
C SER A 97 -0.29 -11.16 5.41
N TRP A 98 0.21 -10.98 6.63
CA TRP A 98 1.44 -11.56 7.16
C TRP A 98 1.33 -11.60 8.68
N LYS A 99 2.28 -12.27 9.34
CA LYS A 99 2.30 -12.34 10.81
C LYS A 99 2.49 -10.95 11.43
N GLY A 100 1.54 -10.52 12.24
CA GLY A 100 1.58 -9.21 12.90
C GLY A 100 1.31 -8.04 11.96
N CYS A 101 0.55 -8.22 10.88
CA CYS A 101 0.12 -7.08 10.07
C CYS A 101 -0.93 -6.24 10.81
N PHE A 102 -0.80 -4.92 10.79
CA PHE A 102 -1.87 -4.02 11.24
C PHE A 102 -1.98 -2.79 10.34
N HIS A 103 -3.14 -2.13 10.41
CA HIS A 103 -3.41 -0.89 9.71
C HIS A 103 -4.53 -0.13 10.43
N ARG A 104 -4.62 1.18 10.18
CA ARG A 104 -5.77 1.99 10.61
C ARG A 104 -7.01 1.65 9.80
N THR A 105 -8.19 1.79 10.39
CA THR A 105 -9.49 1.53 9.75
C THR A 105 -10.27 2.80 9.42
N ASP A 106 -9.77 3.97 9.77
CA ASP A 106 -10.44 5.27 9.73
C ASP A 106 -9.86 6.24 8.70
N ILE A 107 -8.95 5.80 7.84
CA ILE A 107 -8.34 6.66 6.80
C ILE A 107 -9.41 7.19 5.85
N GLY A 108 -9.59 8.52 5.78
CA GLY A 108 -10.60 9.14 4.93
C GLY A 108 -12.04 9.03 5.47
N LEU A 109 -12.21 8.77 6.77
CA LEU A 109 -13.45 9.11 7.46
C LEU A 109 -13.35 10.57 7.96
N GLU A 110 -14.47 11.29 7.88
CA GLU A 110 -14.66 12.56 8.58
C GLU A 110 -15.27 12.30 9.96
N GLU A 111 -15.00 13.17 10.93
CA GLU A 111 -15.55 13.10 12.30
C GLU A 111 -17.05 13.42 12.37
#